data_AF-A0A533S6F3-F1
#
_entry.id   AF-A0A533S6F3-F1
#
_cell.length_a   1.000
_cell.length_b   1.000
_cell.length_c   1.000
_cell.angle_alpha   90.00
_cell.angle_beta   90.00
_cell.angle_gamma   90.00
#
_symmetry.space_group_name_H-M   'P 1'
#
loop_
_entity.id
_entity.type
_entity.pdbx_description
1 polymer ?
#
loop_
_entity_poly.entity_id
_entity_poly.type
_entity_poly.pdbx_seq_one_letter_code
_entity_poly.pdbx_strand_id
1 'polypeptide(L)'
;EFIKVHERTFQKGLDLLVYPEGTRSKTLLRGRPGIGQLALYFRKYPIIPVGCNGSDKLYPGASLWAKKERVVYRFGTPITWEELKPFWIEEDFAPFTPEAEMKYMERFQGVADLVMARIAQLLDPEYLPRTGLDASPADAGRFI
;
A
#
# COMPACT_ATOMS: atom_id res chain seq x y z
N GLU A 1 5.44 -7.46 19.59
CA GLU A 1 4.40 -6.41 19.81
C GLU A 1 3.55 -6.12 18.57
N PHE A 2 4.11 -5.66 17.45
CA PHE A 2 3.34 -5.26 16.26
C PHE A 2 2.33 -6.31 15.76
N ILE A 3 2.77 -7.56 15.55
CA ILE A 3 1.89 -8.62 15.05
C ILE A 3 0.74 -8.96 16.00
N LYS A 4 1.02 -9.03 17.31
CA LYS A 4 0.01 -9.31 18.33
C LYS A 4 -1.09 -8.24 18.36
N VAL A 5 -0.75 -6.97 18.08
CA VAL A 5 -1.72 -5.89 17.99
C VAL A 5 -2.64 -6.10 16.79
N HIS A 6 -2.09 -6.41 15.62
CA HIS A 6 -2.88 -6.61 14.40
C HIS A 6 -3.73 -7.88 14.42
N GLU A 7 -3.25 -8.97 15.03
CA GLU A 7 -4.09 -10.15 15.31
C GLU A 7 -5.34 -9.77 16.12
N ARG A 8 -5.17 -8.97 17.16
CA ARG A 8 -6.30 -8.49 17.98
C ARG A 8 -7.24 -7.57 17.20
N THR A 9 -6.70 -6.73 16.31
CA THR A 9 -7.51 -5.89 15.41
C THR A 9 -8.46 -6.76 14.59
N PHE A 10 -7.93 -7.80 13.93
CA PHE A 10 -8.75 -8.69 13.12
C PHE A 10 -9.72 -9.54 13.95
N GLN A 11 -9.31 -10.01 15.14
CA GLN A 11 -10.20 -10.73 16.06
C GLN A 11 -11.41 -9.88 16.51
N LYS A 12 -11.27 -8.56 16.51
CA LYS A 12 -12.36 -7.62 16.82
C LYS A 12 -13.21 -7.27 15.60
N GLY A 13 -12.96 -7.88 14.44
CA GLY A 13 -13.66 -7.56 13.19
C GLY A 13 -13.30 -6.18 12.64
N LEU A 14 -12.11 -5.67 12.95
CA LEU A 14 -11.60 -4.40 12.43
C LEU A 14 -10.62 -4.63 11.28
N ASP A 15 -10.55 -3.66 10.37
CA ASP A 15 -9.66 -3.67 9.22
C ASP A 15 -8.35 -2.92 9.49
N LEU A 16 -7.33 -3.26 8.70
CA LEU A 16 -6.04 -2.58 8.71
C LEU A 16 -5.90 -1.67 7.49
N LEU A 17 -5.78 -0.37 7.72
CA LEU A 17 -5.46 0.61 6.68
C LEU A 17 -3.93 0.74 6.54
N VAL A 18 -3.42 0.49 5.33
CA VAL A 18 -1.99 0.57 5.00
C VAL A 18 -1.77 1.53 3.85
N TYR A 19 -0.81 2.45 4.01
CA TYR A 19 -0.30 3.29 2.92
C TYR A 19 1.01 2.68 2.40
N PRO A 20 0.99 1.89 1.32
CA PRO A 20 2.16 1.12 0.87
C PRO A 20 3.36 2.01 0.50
N GLU A 21 3.14 3.26 0.09
CA GLU A 21 4.21 4.22 -0.24
C GLU A 21 4.97 4.71 1.01
N GLY A 22 4.30 4.73 2.17
CA GLY A 22 4.84 5.20 3.46
C GLY A 22 4.98 6.71 3.61
N THR A 23 4.72 7.51 2.56
CA THR A 23 4.73 8.97 2.59
C THR A 23 3.62 9.55 1.73
N ARG A 24 3.20 10.79 2.01
CA ARG A 24 2.26 11.52 1.16
C ARG A 24 2.96 11.97 -0.12
N SER A 25 2.30 11.75 -1.26
CA SER A 25 2.74 12.19 -2.59
C SER A 25 1.52 12.60 -3.42
N LYS A 26 1.73 13.45 -4.43
CA LYS A 26 0.68 13.75 -5.42
C LYS A 26 0.52 12.60 -6.40
N THR A 27 1.62 12.06 -6.90
CA THR A 27 1.59 10.92 -7.83
C THR A 27 1.94 9.64 -7.10
N LEU A 28 1.37 8.52 -7.54
CA LEU A 28 1.66 7.20 -7.00
C LEU A 28 3.18 6.92 -7.01
N LEU A 29 3.74 6.59 -5.85
CA LEU A 29 5.13 6.18 -5.68
C LEU A 29 5.27 4.65 -5.74
N ARG A 30 6.53 4.18 -5.72
CA ARG A 30 6.82 2.76 -5.50
C ARG A 30 6.31 2.29 -4.13
N GLY A 31 5.67 1.13 -4.11
CA GLY A 31 5.25 0.47 -2.88
C GLY A 31 6.43 -0.08 -2.09
N ARG A 32 6.37 0.04 -0.76
CA ARG A 32 7.34 -0.56 0.17
C ARG A 32 6.99 -2.02 0.47
N PRO A 33 7.98 -2.88 0.72
CA PRO A 33 7.76 -4.33 0.94
C PRO A 33 6.94 -4.66 2.19
N GLY A 34 6.79 -3.74 3.13
CA GLY A 34 6.11 -3.98 4.42
C GLY A 34 4.66 -4.47 4.27
N ILE A 35 3.94 -4.04 3.24
CA ILE A 35 2.59 -4.55 2.95
C ILE A 35 2.63 -6.03 2.53
N GLY A 36 3.66 -6.46 1.80
CA GLY A 36 3.87 -7.85 1.43
C GLY A 36 4.18 -8.74 2.63
N GLN A 37 4.96 -8.22 3.60
CA GLN A 37 5.22 -8.93 4.87
C GLN A 37 3.91 -9.21 5.62
N LEU A 38 3.04 -8.20 5.72
CA LEU A 38 1.71 -8.35 6.34
C LEU A 38 0.82 -9.31 5.58
N ALA A 39 0.71 -9.16 4.26
CA ALA A 39 -0.19 -9.97 3.43
C ALA A 39 0.18 -11.46 3.43
N LEU A 40 1.48 -11.77 3.35
CA LEU A 40 1.95 -13.16 3.36
C LEU A 40 1.92 -13.79 4.75
N TYR A 41 1.94 -12.99 5.82
CA TYR A 41 1.73 -13.46 7.19
C TYR A 41 0.24 -13.67 7.48
N PHE A 42 -0.60 -12.67 7.19
CA PHE A 42 -2.04 -12.64 7.41
C PHE A 42 -2.85 -13.15 6.20
N ARG A 43 -2.49 -14.33 5.67
CA ARG A 43 -3.01 -14.89 4.40
C ARG A 43 -4.53 -15.02 4.31
N LYS A 44 -5.22 -15.06 5.46
CA LYS A 44 -6.67 -15.23 5.54
C LYS A 44 -7.45 -13.97 5.16
N TYR A 45 -6.79 -12.82 5.13
CA TYR A 45 -7.45 -11.53 4.92
C TYR A 45 -7.16 -11.02 3.51
N PRO A 46 -8.21 -10.66 2.73
CA PRO A 46 -8.00 -10.07 1.41
C PRO A 46 -7.48 -8.63 1.54
N ILE A 47 -6.78 -8.18 0.51
CA ILE A 47 -6.38 -6.77 0.39
C ILE A 47 -7.39 -6.08 -0.50
N ILE A 48 -7.97 -4.96 -0.05
CA ILE A 48 -8.83 -4.11 -0.89
C ILE A 48 -8.01 -2.93 -1.40
N PRO A 49 -7.67 -2.87 -2.70
CA PRO A 49 -6.98 -1.72 -3.27
C PRO A 49 -7.91 -0.51 -3.27
N VAL A 50 -7.41 0.65 -2.84
CA VAL A 50 -8.19 1.90 -2.81
C VAL A 50 -7.40 3.00 -3.52
N GLY A 51 -7.99 3.55 -4.59
CA GLY A 51 -7.47 4.75 -5.26
C GLY A 51 -8.05 6.01 -4.64
N CYS A 52 -7.20 6.98 -4.31
CA CYS A 52 -7.59 8.28 -3.75
C CYS A 52 -7.28 9.39 -4.75
N ASN A 53 -8.32 10.07 -5.24
CA ASN A 53 -8.20 11.12 -6.26
C ASN A 53 -8.71 12.46 -5.69
N GLY A 54 -7.99 13.55 -5.93
CA GLY A 54 -8.43 14.90 -5.53
C GLY A 54 -8.06 15.33 -4.11
N SER A 55 -7.46 14.47 -3.28
CA SER A 55 -7.13 14.81 -1.89
C SER A 55 -6.09 15.93 -1.77
N ASP A 56 -5.15 16.00 -2.72
CA ASP A 56 -4.14 17.06 -2.81
C ASP A 56 -4.75 18.45 -3.10
N LYS A 57 -5.92 18.49 -3.76
CA LYS A 57 -6.64 19.73 -4.08
C LYS A 57 -7.39 20.24 -2.84
N LEU A 58 -7.87 19.33 -2.00
CA LEU A 58 -8.55 19.65 -0.74
C LEU A 58 -7.61 20.38 0.23
N TYR A 59 -6.37 19.91 0.35
CA TYR A 59 -5.31 20.50 1.17
C TYR A 59 -4.08 20.83 0.30
N PRO A 60 -4.08 21.97 -0.40
CA PRO A 60 -2.98 22.31 -1.29
C PRO A 60 -1.74 22.69 -0.47
N GLY A 61 -0.67 21.90 -0.60
CA GLY A 61 0.57 22.08 0.15
C GLY A 61 0.37 21.87 1.65
N ALA A 62 1.07 22.66 2.47
CA ALA A 62 0.97 22.64 3.92
C ALA A 62 -0.20 23.46 4.49
N SER A 63 -1.22 23.75 3.65
CA SER A 63 -2.38 24.51 4.10
C SER A 63 -3.15 23.73 5.15
N LEU A 64 -3.30 24.32 6.34
CA LEU A 64 -4.21 23.82 7.37
C LEU A 64 -5.70 24.05 7.02
N TRP A 65 -5.97 24.84 5.98
CA TRP A 65 -7.31 25.20 5.54
C TRP A 65 -7.73 24.36 4.34
N ALA A 66 -8.84 23.64 4.50
CA ALA A 66 -9.45 22.83 3.45
C ALA A 66 -10.19 23.72 2.43
N LYS A 67 -9.98 23.46 1.13
CA LYS A 67 -10.78 24.04 0.05
C LYS A 67 -12.01 23.16 -0.22
N LYS A 68 -13.06 23.73 -0.82
CA LYS A 68 -14.23 22.94 -1.24
C LYS A 68 -13.92 22.24 -2.57
N GLU A 69 -13.20 21.13 -2.48
CA GLU A 69 -12.80 20.32 -3.62
C GLU A 69 -13.43 18.93 -3.58
N ARG A 70 -13.48 18.27 -4.74
CA ARG A 70 -14.04 16.92 -4.86
C ARG A 70 -12.94 15.88 -4.65
N VAL A 71 -13.11 15.04 -3.64
CA VAL A 71 -12.31 13.83 -3.43
C VAL A 71 -13.10 12.61 -3.87
N VAL A 72 -12.48 11.72 -4.65
CA VAL A 72 -13.08 10.49 -5.14
C VAL A 72 -12.24 9.30 -4.72
N TYR A 73 -12.82 8.44 -3.88
CA TYR A 73 -12.28 7.14 -3.55
C TYR A 73 -12.88 6.08 -4.47
N ARG A 74 -12.03 5.26 -5.09
CA ARG A 74 -12.43 4.09 -5.88
C ARG A 74 -11.90 2.84 -5.21
N PHE A 75 -12.77 1.86 -5.02
CA PHE A 75 -12.42 0.57 -4.43
C PHE A 75 -12.25 -0.46 -5.55
N GLY A 76 -11.12 -1.15 -5.55
CA GLY A 76 -10.81 -2.20 -6.51
C GLY A 76 -11.32 -3.57 -6.09
N THR A 77 -11.17 -4.53 -6.98
CA THR A 77 -11.43 -5.94 -6.68
C THR A 77 -10.51 -6.42 -5.55
N PRO A 78 -11.02 -7.20 -4.57
CA PRO A 78 -10.20 -7.80 -3.53
C PRO A 78 -9.07 -8.65 -4.12
N ILE A 79 -7.83 -8.43 -3.68
CA ILE A 79 -6.71 -9.33 -3.93
C ILE A 79 -6.81 -10.44 -2.88
N THR A 80 -7.13 -11.65 -3.33
CA THR A 80 -7.33 -12.80 -2.46
C THR A 80 -6.06 -13.62 -2.30
N TRP A 81 -6.09 -14.62 -1.42
CA TRP A 81 -4.96 -15.52 -1.19
C TRP A 81 -4.57 -16.30 -2.44
N GLU A 82 -5.49 -16.56 -3.37
CA GLU A 82 -5.23 -17.21 -4.65
C GLU A 82 -4.32 -16.36 -5.54
N GLU A 83 -4.52 -15.04 -5.57
CA GLU A 83 -3.69 -14.11 -6.34
C GLU A 83 -2.29 -13.95 -5.73
N LEU A 84 -2.16 -14.18 -4.42
CA LEU A 84 -0.87 -14.07 -3.71
C LEU A 84 -0.01 -15.34 -3.78
N LYS A 85 -0.54 -16.46 -4.31
CA LYS A 85 0.18 -17.74 -4.45
C LYS A 85 1.59 -17.64 -5.05
N PRO A 86 1.83 -16.82 -6.10
CA PRO A 86 3.16 -16.71 -6.69
C PRO A 86 4.25 -16.21 -5.71
N PHE A 87 3.86 -15.55 -4.62
CA PHE A 87 4.77 -14.96 -3.63
C PHE A 87 4.84 -15.77 -2.33
N TRP A 88 4.29 -16.99 -2.30
CA TRP A 88 4.16 -17.74 -1.06
C TRP A 88 5.49 -18.09 -0.39
N ILE A 89 5.41 -18.18 0.93
CA ILE A 89 6.46 -18.65 1.82
C ILE A 89 5.89 -19.86 2.55
N GLU A 90 6.39 -21.07 2.29
CA GLU A 90 5.80 -22.29 2.88
C GLU A 90 6.10 -22.40 4.37
N GLU A 91 7.28 -21.97 4.78
CA GLU A 91 7.73 -22.00 6.17
C GLU A 91 7.16 -20.83 6.99
N ASP A 92 7.02 -21.05 8.29
CA ASP A 92 6.68 -19.97 9.22
C ASP A 92 7.82 -18.95 9.26
N PHE A 93 7.46 -17.67 9.26
CA PHE A 93 8.43 -16.59 9.38
C PHE A 93 7.90 -15.50 10.31
N ALA A 94 8.82 -14.80 10.98
CA ALA A 94 8.52 -13.63 11.77
C ALA A 94 8.63 -12.37 10.88
N PRO A 95 7.52 -11.67 10.57
CA PRO A 95 7.57 -10.45 9.77
C PRO A 95 8.27 -9.32 10.52
N PHE A 96 8.81 -8.37 9.77
CA PHE A 96 9.58 -7.20 10.23
C PHE A 96 10.85 -7.56 11.00
N THR A 97 11.51 -8.64 10.57
CA THR A 97 12.79 -9.08 11.10
C THR A 97 13.86 -9.02 9.99
N PRO A 98 15.13 -8.70 10.33
CA PRO A 98 16.22 -8.71 9.35
C PRO A 98 16.35 -10.04 8.60
N GLU A 99 16.08 -11.16 9.28
CA GLU A 99 16.16 -12.51 8.72
C GLU A 99 15.09 -12.72 7.64
N ALA A 100 13.83 -12.35 7.92
CA ALA A 100 12.75 -12.46 6.95
C ALA A 100 12.96 -11.53 5.76
N GLU A 101 13.42 -10.30 5.99
CA GLU A 101 13.71 -9.35 4.93
C GLU A 101 14.83 -9.88 4.03
N MET A 102 15.94 -10.36 4.61
CA MET A 102 17.04 -10.93 3.83
C MET A 102 16.58 -12.11 2.94
N LYS A 103 15.69 -12.96 3.45
CA LYS A 103 15.29 -14.20 2.76
C LYS A 103 14.16 -14.03 1.76
N TYR A 104 13.22 -13.11 1.99
CA TYR A 104 11.98 -13.02 1.22
C TYR A 104 11.68 -11.63 0.65
N MET A 105 12.65 -10.70 0.67
CA MET A 105 12.47 -9.35 0.15
C MET A 105 11.82 -9.31 -1.24
N GLU A 106 12.25 -10.17 -2.17
CA GLU A 106 11.68 -10.22 -3.52
C GLU A 106 10.18 -10.58 -3.51
N ARG A 107 9.77 -11.54 -2.67
CA ARG A 107 8.37 -11.94 -2.51
C ARG A 107 7.55 -10.80 -1.89
N PHE A 108 8.08 -10.17 -0.85
CA PHE A 108 7.43 -9.03 -0.20
C PHE A 108 7.25 -7.85 -1.14
N GLN A 109 8.28 -7.55 -1.94
CA GLN A 109 8.21 -6.50 -2.94
C GLN A 109 7.23 -6.86 -4.06
N GLY A 110 7.23 -8.10 -4.55
CA GLY A 110 6.30 -8.55 -5.58
C GLY A 110 4.82 -8.40 -5.17
N VAL A 111 4.49 -8.70 -3.90
CA VAL A 111 3.15 -8.40 -3.37
C VAL A 111 2.88 -6.91 -3.34
N ALA A 112 3.85 -6.09 -2.89
CA ALA A 112 3.69 -4.64 -2.88
C ALA A 112 3.44 -4.11 -4.30
N ASP A 113 4.20 -4.58 -5.29
CA ASP A 113 4.09 -4.17 -6.69
C ASP A 113 2.73 -4.57 -7.28
N LEU A 114 2.22 -5.77 -6.96
CA LEU A 114 0.86 -6.18 -7.33
C LEU A 114 -0.20 -5.23 -6.75
N VAL A 115 -0.09 -4.89 -5.45
CA VAL A 115 -1.01 -3.94 -4.81
C VAL A 115 -0.95 -2.58 -5.49
N MET A 116 0.26 -2.06 -5.77
CA MET A 116 0.43 -0.77 -6.44
C MET A 116 -0.16 -0.78 -7.86
N ALA A 117 0.02 -1.87 -8.60
CA ALA A 117 -0.57 -2.02 -9.93
C ALA A 117 -2.11 -1.98 -9.87
N ARG A 118 -2.74 -2.61 -8.86
CA ARG A 118 -4.19 -2.52 -8.65
C ARG A 118 -4.65 -1.13 -8.23
N ILE A 119 -3.88 -0.42 -7.38
CA ILE A 119 -4.18 0.96 -7.01
C ILE A 119 -4.09 1.88 -8.23
N ALA A 120 -3.08 1.72 -9.09
CA ALA A 120 -2.90 2.53 -10.29
C ALA A 120 -4.12 2.49 -11.22
N GLN A 121 -4.79 1.33 -11.35
CA GLN A 121 -6.02 1.18 -12.16
C GLN A 121 -7.21 2.01 -11.63
N LEU A 122 -7.14 2.47 -10.38
CA LEU A 122 -8.20 3.21 -9.69
C LEU A 122 -7.93 4.73 -9.68
N LEU A 123 -6.78 5.16 -10.17
CA LEU A 123 -6.35 6.55 -10.17
C LEU A 123 -6.66 7.26 -11.48
N ASP A 124 -6.95 8.56 -11.40
CA ASP A 124 -7.02 9.44 -12.56
C ASP A 124 -5.62 9.64 -13.16
N PRO A 125 -5.50 9.90 -14.48
CA PRO A 125 -4.20 10.00 -15.14
C PRO A 125 -3.22 10.99 -14.52
N GLU A 126 -3.71 12.07 -13.89
CA GLU A 126 -2.87 13.08 -13.23
C GLU A 126 -2.15 12.57 -11.97
N TYR A 127 -2.61 11.47 -11.39
CA TYR A 127 -2.08 10.85 -10.16
C TYR A 127 -1.21 9.62 -10.45
N LEU A 128 -1.09 9.22 -11.71
CA LEU A 128 -0.19 8.15 -12.13
C LEU A 128 1.27 8.62 -12.11
N PRO A 129 2.24 7.70 -11.98
CA PRO A 129 3.66 8.03 -12.05
C PRO A 129 4.01 8.66 -13.41
N ARG A 130 4.82 9.72 -13.42
CA ARG A 130 5.26 10.39 -14.66
C ARG A 130 6.31 9.60 -15.44
N THR A 131 7.07 8.74 -14.76
CA THR A 131 8.19 7.96 -15.31
C THR A 131 8.22 6.57 -14.70
N GLY A 132 7.25 5.71 -15.04
CA GLY A 132 7.18 4.34 -14.48
C GLY A 132 7.03 4.28 -12.94
N LEU A 133 6.82 3.09 -12.38
CA LEU A 133 6.64 2.90 -10.93
C LEU A 133 7.97 2.94 -10.14
N ASP A 134 9.11 3.08 -10.82
CA ASP A 134 10.46 3.06 -10.23
C ASP A 134 10.97 4.45 -9.79
N ALA A 135 10.16 5.50 -9.93
CA ALA A 135 10.57 6.86 -9.57
C ALA A 135 10.87 6.98 -8.07
N SER A 136 11.99 7.63 -7.74
CA SER A 136 12.43 7.86 -6.37
C SER A 136 11.45 8.79 -5.64
N PRO A 137 11.24 8.64 -4.31
CA PRO A 137 10.48 9.60 -3.51
C PRO A 137 11.00 11.05 -3.57
N ALA A 138 12.21 11.27 -4.09
CA ALA A 138 12.76 12.59 -4.35
C ALA A 138 12.16 13.27 -5.60
N ASP A 139 11.68 12.49 -6.56
CA ASP A 139 11.18 12.98 -7.85
C ASP A 139 9.69 13.35 -7.82
N ALA A 140 8.93 12.73 -6.90
CA ALA A 140 7.55 13.12 -6.63
C ALA A 140 7.55 14.15 -5.50
N GLY A 141 7.43 15.43 -5.86
CA GLY A 141 7.44 16.55 -4.92
C GLY A 141 6.71 16.23 -3.61
N ARG A 142 7.46 16.21 -2.50
CA ARG A 142 6.93 15.94 -1.16
C ARG A 142 5.90 17.01 -0.80
N PHE A 143 4.71 16.59 -0.40
CA PHE A 143 3.71 17.46 0.20
C PHE A 143 3.69 17.24 1.72
N ILE A 144 4.00 18.29 2.49
CA ILE A 144 3.79 18.36 3.95
C ILE A 144 2.40 18.95 4.18
#